data_AF-A0A354FMW5-F1
#
_entry.id   AF-A0A354FMW5-F1
#
_cell.length_a   1.000
_cell.length_b   1.000
_cell.length_c   1.000
_cell.angle_alpha   90.00
_cell.angle_beta   90.00
_cell.angle_gamma   90.00
#
_symmetry.space_group_name_H-M   'P 1'
#
loop_
_entity.id
_entity.type
_entity.pdbx_description
1 polymer ?
#
loop_
_entity_poly.entity_id
_entity_poly.type
_entity_poly.pdbx_seq_one_letter_code
_entity_poly.pdbx_strand_id
1 'polypeptide(L)'
;MASPWLIADLLAEPELVAYHRMRCRVVTDLIQEIREVLPRRIKLRVTLTVQRPSAGCWIEGHDLAALASVADGLDSCAYQSGPTEIFEDSWDVRNRVGDETDLSFVLRPVPPDLSCQTDVVTAVQALRSLNPSGIAFYNYGFLREAQLDWVQDAFATLDGPA
;
A
#
# COMPACT_ATOMS: atom_id res chain seq x y z
N MET A 1 1.07 19.51 -14.61
CA MET A 1 -0.07 20.27 -15.18
C MET A 1 -1.41 19.57 -15.00
N ALA A 2 -1.48 18.23 -15.04
CA ALA A 2 -2.74 17.50 -14.85
C ALA A 2 -3.39 17.71 -13.47
N SER A 3 -2.63 17.71 -12.36
CA SER A 3 -3.23 17.80 -11.02
C SER A 3 -3.96 19.12 -10.75
N PRO A 4 -3.43 20.31 -11.10
CA PRO A 4 -4.18 21.56 -10.99
C PRO A 4 -5.48 21.60 -11.81
N TRP A 5 -5.52 20.95 -12.98
CA TRP A 5 -6.75 20.87 -13.79
C TRP A 5 -7.79 19.98 -13.12
N LEU A 6 -7.40 18.79 -12.66
CA LEU A 6 -8.30 17.91 -11.91
C LEU A 6 -8.86 18.61 -10.66
N ILE A 7 -8.03 19.34 -9.92
CA ILE A 7 -8.50 20.10 -8.75
C ILE A 7 -9.51 21.17 -9.15
N ALA A 8 -9.25 21.90 -10.25
CA ALA A 8 -10.19 22.92 -10.75
C ALA A 8 -11.54 22.30 -11.13
N ASP A 9 -11.54 21.16 -11.83
CA ASP A 9 -12.76 20.45 -12.22
C ASP A 9 -13.53 19.94 -11.00
N LEU A 10 -12.84 19.36 -9.99
CA LEU A 10 -13.48 18.89 -8.76
C LEU A 10 -14.08 20.03 -7.92
N LEU A 11 -13.48 21.23 -7.96
CA LEU A 11 -14.02 22.42 -7.29
C LEU A 11 -15.20 23.02 -8.05
N ALA A 12 -15.18 22.98 -9.39
CA ALA A 12 -16.23 23.53 -10.23
C ALA A 12 -17.45 22.60 -10.35
N GLU A 13 -17.25 21.28 -10.27
CA GLU A 13 -18.27 20.26 -10.48
C GLU A 13 -18.38 19.31 -9.27
N PRO A 14 -19.14 19.66 -8.21
CA PRO A 14 -19.32 18.82 -7.02
C PRO A 14 -19.85 17.41 -7.32
N GLU A 15 -20.59 17.24 -8.42
CA GLU A 15 -21.08 15.94 -8.88
C GLU A 15 -19.95 14.98 -9.28
N LEU A 16 -18.78 15.48 -9.72
CA LEU A 16 -17.61 14.64 -9.96
C LEU A 16 -17.10 14.02 -8.65
N VAL A 17 -17.07 14.81 -7.57
CA VAL A 17 -16.73 14.32 -6.23
C VAL A 17 -17.75 13.27 -5.76
N ALA A 18 -19.04 13.53 -5.97
CA ALA A 18 -20.10 12.58 -5.62
C ALA A 18 -19.99 11.27 -6.41
N TYR A 19 -19.71 11.35 -7.71
CA TYR A 19 -19.46 10.20 -8.58
C TYR A 19 -18.26 9.37 -8.10
N HIS A 20 -17.14 10.02 -7.78
CA HIS A 20 -15.97 9.32 -7.21
C HIS A 20 -16.29 8.62 -5.90
N ARG A 21 -17.02 9.28 -4.99
CA ARG A 21 -17.47 8.66 -3.73
C ARG A 21 -18.39 7.46 -3.96
N MET A 22 -19.30 7.55 -4.93
CA MET A 22 -20.17 6.43 -5.31
C MET A 22 -19.34 5.25 -5.82
N ARG A 23 -18.36 5.48 -6.70
CA ARG A 23 -17.47 4.43 -7.20
C ARG A 23 -16.70 3.74 -6.08
N CYS A 24 -16.15 4.51 -5.13
CA CYS A 24 -15.46 3.92 -4.00
C CYS A 24 -16.39 3.09 -3.12
N ARG A 25 -17.61 3.61 -2.86
CA ARG A 25 -18.64 2.90 -2.09
C ARG A 25 -18.97 1.54 -2.70
N VAL A 26 -19.14 1.45 -4.02
CA VAL A 26 -19.42 0.17 -4.70
C VAL A 26 -18.35 -0.88 -4.40
N VAL A 27 -17.06 -0.49 -4.39
CA VAL A 27 -15.97 -1.41 -4.06
C VAL A 27 -15.96 -1.75 -2.57
N THR A 28 -16.15 -0.76 -1.69
CA THR A 28 -16.25 -1.00 -0.24
C THR A 28 -17.40 -1.95 0.11
N ASP A 29 -18.58 -1.74 -0.47
CA ASP A 29 -19.77 -2.58 -0.25
C ASP A 29 -19.49 -4.02 -0.71
N LEU A 30 -18.85 -4.20 -1.87
CA LEU A 30 -18.44 -5.54 -2.34
C LEU A 30 -17.48 -6.24 -1.36
N ILE A 31 -16.48 -5.54 -0.83
CA ILE A 31 -15.55 -6.10 0.16
C ILE A 31 -16.29 -6.46 1.45
N GLN A 32 -17.23 -5.62 1.89
CA GLN A 32 -18.08 -5.89 3.04
C GLN A 32 -18.94 -7.14 2.83
N GLU A 33 -19.60 -7.29 1.68
CA GLU A 33 -20.38 -8.47 1.34
C GLU A 33 -19.53 -9.75 1.38
N ILE A 34 -18.30 -9.69 0.84
CA ILE A 34 -17.34 -10.81 0.93
C ILE A 34 -17.01 -11.12 2.39
N ARG A 35 -16.77 -10.09 3.22
CA ARG A 35 -16.46 -10.28 4.64
C ARG A 35 -17.62 -10.94 5.40
N GLU A 36 -18.85 -10.55 5.10
CA GLU A 36 -20.07 -11.06 5.75
C GLU A 36 -20.30 -12.55 5.47
N VAL A 37 -19.93 -13.04 4.27
CA VAL A 37 -20.08 -14.47 3.91
C VAL A 37 -18.89 -15.34 4.32
N LEU A 38 -17.70 -14.75 4.52
CA LEU A 38 -16.50 -15.48 4.90
C LEU A 38 -16.56 -15.90 6.38
N PRO A 39 -16.19 -17.16 6.72
CA PRO A 39 -16.10 -17.58 8.12
C PRO A 39 -15.16 -16.67 8.93
N ARG A 40 -15.57 -16.29 10.15
CA ARG A 40 -14.82 -15.35 11.02
C ARG A 40 -13.37 -15.75 11.29
N ARG A 41 -13.03 -17.03 11.20
CA ARG A 41 -11.65 -17.53 11.39
C ARG A 41 -10.70 -17.18 10.23
N ILE A 42 -11.25 -16.83 9.06
CA ILE A 42 -10.48 -16.48 7.86
C ILE A 42 -10.34 -14.96 7.87
N LYS A 43 -9.11 -14.44 7.88
CA LYS A 43 -8.84 -13.01 7.68
C LYS A 43 -9.02 -12.65 6.20
N LEU A 44 -9.70 -11.55 5.92
CA LEU A 44 -9.82 -10.93 4.60
C LEU A 44 -8.88 -9.74 4.57
N ARG A 45 -7.89 -9.78 3.67
CA ARG A 45 -6.99 -8.65 3.41
C ARG A 45 -7.23 -8.11 2.02
N VAL A 46 -7.07 -6.80 1.85
CA VAL A 46 -7.19 -6.13 0.55
C VAL A 46 -5.83 -5.56 0.16
N THR A 47 -5.36 -5.93 -1.02
CA THR A 47 -4.13 -5.36 -1.60
C THR A 47 -4.45 -4.08 -2.37
N LEU A 48 -3.76 -3.00 -2.04
CA LEU A 48 -3.85 -1.73 -2.74
C LEU A 48 -2.99 -1.82 -4.01
N THR A 49 -3.63 -2.04 -5.16
CA THR A 49 -2.95 -2.41 -6.42
C THR A 49 -2.36 -1.23 -7.20
N VAL A 50 -2.70 0.01 -6.85
CA VAL A 50 -2.12 1.19 -7.49
C VAL A 50 -0.62 1.25 -7.27
N GLN A 51 0.11 1.45 -8.38
CA GLN A 51 1.56 1.28 -8.39
C GLN A 51 2.31 2.49 -7.82
N ARG A 52 1.94 3.72 -8.21
CA ARG A 52 2.55 4.97 -7.71
C ARG A 52 1.82 6.22 -8.22
N PRO A 53 1.51 7.20 -7.36
CA PRO A 53 1.50 7.11 -5.91
C PRO A 53 0.29 6.34 -5.37
N SER A 54 0.39 5.83 -4.15
CA SER A 54 -0.70 5.12 -3.45
C SER A 54 -1.93 6.02 -3.28
N ALA A 55 -1.73 7.34 -3.23
CA ALA A 55 -2.82 8.32 -3.28
C ALA A 55 -3.72 8.20 -4.53
N GLY A 56 -3.28 7.51 -5.59
CA GLY A 56 -4.09 7.19 -6.77
C GLY A 56 -5.10 6.06 -6.59
N CYS A 57 -5.16 5.42 -5.40
CA CYS A 57 -6.09 4.31 -5.08
C CYS A 57 -7.56 4.57 -5.45
N TRP A 58 -8.01 5.82 -5.41
CA TRP A 58 -9.36 6.21 -5.84
C TRP A 58 -9.67 5.88 -7.31
N ILE A 59 -8.64 5.75 -8.17
CA ILE A 59 -8.82 5.37 -9.58
C ILE A 59 -9.42 3.97 -9.69
N GLU A 60 -9.03 3.08 -8.78
CA GLU A 60 -9.52 1.70 -8.68
C GLU A 60 -10.76 1.59 -7.76
N GLY A 61 -11.26 2.71 -7.24
CA GLY A 61 -12.38 2.74 -6.29
C GLY A 61 -11.96 2.41 -4.86
N HIS A 62 -10.68 2.47 -4.52
CA HIS A 62 -10.22 2.25 -3.16
C HIS A 62 -10.28 3.56 -2.35
N ASP A 63 -11.25 3.64 -1.45
CA ASP A 63 -11.22 4.55 -0.30
C ASP A 63 -10.49 3.84 0.85
N LEU A 64 -9.27 4.30 1.16
CA LEU A 64 -8.39 3.62 2.11
C LEU A 64 -8.99 3.50 3.51
N ALA A 65 -9.64 4.55 3.99
CA ALA A 65 -10.26 4.55 5.31
C ALA A 65 -11.50 3.66 5.35
N ALA A 66 -12.33 3.71 4.30
CA ALA A 66 -13.50 2.85 4.19
C ALA A 66 -13.12 1.37 4.10
N LEU A 67 -12.09 1.04 3.30
CA LEU A 67 -11.57 -0.34 3.20
C LEU A 67 -10.99 -0.85 4.52
N ALA A 68 -10.23 -0.02 5.23
CA ALA A 68 -9.71 -0.37 6.56
C ALA A 68 -10.83 -0.70 7.57
N SER A 69 -12.03 -0.14 7.39
CA SER A 69 -13.18 -0.40 8.27
C SER A 69 -13.93 -1.72 7.97
N VAL A 70 -13.77 -2.29 6.78
CA VAL A 70 -14.52 -3.48 6.34
C VAL A 70 -13.63 -4.73 6.11
N ALA A 71 -12.32 -4.54 5.94
CA ALA A 71 -11.34 -5.62 5.84
C ALA A 71 -10.64 -5.88 7.18
N ASP A 72 -10.09 -7.09 7.37
CA ASP A 72 -9.28 -7.40 8.56
C ASP A 72 -7.84 -6.87 8.45
N GLY A 73 -7.46 -6.34 7.29
CA GLY A 73 -6.15 -5.73 7.06
C GLY A 73 -5.92 -5.33 5.62
N LEU A 74 -4.86 -4.56 5.39
CA LEU A 74 -4.51 -4.00 4.08
C LEU A 74 -3.05 -4.31 3.74
N ASP A 75 -2.80 -4.59 2.46
CA ASP A 75 -1.45 -4.77 1.92
C ASP A 75 -1.15 -3.64 0.93
N SER A 76 -0.31 -2.69 1.35
CA SER A 76 0.05 -1.53 0.52
C SER A 76 1.27 -1.84 -0.34
N CYS A 77 1.16 -1.57 -1.65
CA CYS A 77 2.26 -1.70 -2.58
C CYS A 77 3.25 -0.51 -2.43
N ALA A 78 4.43 -0.77 -1.89
CA ALA A 78 5.49 0.20 -1.67
C ALA A 78 6.43 0.29 -2.90
N TYR A 79 5.90 0.72 -4.05
CA TYR A 79 6.57 0.61 -5.37
C TYR A 79 7.09 1.95 -5.93
N GLN A 80 7.56 2.81 -5.05
CA GLN A 80 8.19 4.09 -5.42
C GLN A 80 9.66 3.93 -5.79
N SER A 81 10.26 4.99 -6.34
CA SER A 81 11.67 5.00 -6.75
C SER A 81 12.57 5.33 -5.57
N GLY A 82 13.08 4.30 -4.91
CA GLY A 82 14.06 4.42 -3.84
C GLY A 82 13.45 4.59 -2.44
N PRO A 83 14.30 4.48 -1.39
CA PRO A 83 13.83 4.36 0.00
C PRO A 83 13.03 5.55 0.52
N THR A 84 13.43 6.78 0.14
CA THR A 84 12.78 8.01 0.59
C THR A 84 11.35 8.11 0.06
N GLU A 85 11.16 7.98 -1.26
CA GLU A 85 9.82 8.06 -1.85
C GLU A 85 8.92 6.91 -1.37
N ILE A 86 9.49 5.71 -1.18
CA ILE A 86 8.78 4.56 -0.58
C ILE A 86 8.25 4.91 0.80
N PHE A 87 9.09 5.50 1.65
CA PHE A 87 8.68 5.89 3.00
C PHE A 87 7.60 6.97 2.97
N GLU A 88 7.77 8.03 2.18
CA GLU A 88 6.82 9.15 2.10
C GLU A 88 5.42 8.69 1.65
N ASP A 89 5.34 7.88 0.59
CA ASP A 89 4.07 7.34 0.09
C ASP A 89 3.44 6.37 1.10
N SER A 90 4.25 5.53 1.74
CA SER A 90 3.78 4.57 2.75
C SER A 90 3.31 5.26 4.04
N TRP A 91 3.95 6.37 4.42
CA TRP A 91 3.56 7.22 5.54
C TRP A 91 2.20 7.88 5.28
N ASP A 92 1.95 8.39 4.07
CA ASP A 92 0.62 8.92 3.70
C ASP A 92 -0.46 7.82 3.78
N VAL A 93 -0.17 6.60 3.33
CA VAL A 93 -1.08 5.46 3.49
C VAL A 93 -1.37 5.18 4.97
N ARG A 94 -0.33 5.06 5.81
CA ARG A 94 -0.50 4.84 7.26
C ARG A 94 -1.39 5.91 7.89
N ASN A 95 -1.15 7.18 7.60
CA ASN A 95 -1.98 8.27 8.14
C ASN A 95 -3.45 8.19 7.72
N ARG A 96 -3.74 7.73 6.50
CA ARG A 96 -5.12 7.64 5.99
C ARG A 96 -5.89 6.47 6.58
N VAL A 97 -5.21 5.36 6.84
CA VAL A 97 -5.85 4.14 7.39
C VAL A 97 -5.84 4.12 8.92
N GLY A 98 -5.01 4.96 9.56
CA GLY A 98 -4.88 5.04 11.01
C GLY A 98 -3.95 3.98 11.62
N ASP A 99 -3.54 4.19 12.87
CA ASP A 99 -2.52 3.39 13.54
C ASP A 99 -3.00 1.97 13.91
N GLU A 100 -4.28 1.80 14.18
CA GLU A 100 -4.89 0.52 14.58
C GLU A 100 -5.09 -0.45 13.41
N THR A 101 -4.95 0.02 12.16
CA THR A 101 -5.16 -0.82 10.97
C THR A 101 -4.01 -1.83 10.81
N ASP A 102 -4.36 -3.11 10.62
CA ASP A 102 -3.46 -4.23 10.28
C ASP A 102 -2.90 -4.04 8.86
N LEU A 103 -1.90 -3.15 8.75
CA LEU A 103 -1.30 -2.69 7.50
C LEU A 103 0.05 -3.37 7.29
N SER A 104 0.22 -3.99 6.13
CA SER A 104 1.51 -4.52 5.68
C SER A 104 2.00 -3.78 4.43
N PHE A 105 3.30 -3.79 4.20
CA PHE A 105 3.92 -3.19 3.01
C PHE A 105 4.57 -4.26 2.13
N VAL A 106 4.37 -4.14 0.82
CA VAL A 106 4.89 -5.08 -0.17
C VAL A 106 5.89 -4.35 -1.07
N LEU A 107 7.14 -4.82 -1.13
CA LEU A 107 8.23 -4.22 -1.90
C LEU A 107 8.57 -5.05 -3.13
N ARG A 108 9.21 -4.43 -4.13
CA ARG A 108 9.91 -5.14 -5.22
C ARG A 108 11.41 -4.84 -5.12
N PRO A 109 12.28 -5.83 -4.81
CA PRO A 109 13.70 -5.59 -4.58
C PRO A 109 14.50 -5.50 -5.89
N VAL A 110 13.95 -4.80 -6.89
CA VAL A 110 14.49 -4.68 -8.25
C VAL A 110 14.21 -3.30 -8.84
N PRO A 111 15.00 -2.86 -9.85
CA PRO A 111 14.65 -1.69 -10.65
C PRO A 111 13.26 -1.86 -11.31
N PRO A 112 12.50 -0.77 -11.49
CA PRO A 112 12.88 0.62 -11.24
C PRO A 112 12.71 1.09 -9.80
N ASP A 113 12.28 0.24 -8.88
CA ASP A 113 11.92 0.66 -7.52
C ASP A 113 13.16 0.73 -6.61
N LEU A 114 13.98 -0.31 -6.62
CA LEU A 114 15.18 -0.42 -5.78
C LEU A 114 16.36 -0.93 -6.61
N SER A 115 17.48 -0.20 -6.58
CA SER A 115 18.58 -0.40 -7.54
C SER A 115 19.73 -1.25 -7.00
N CYS A 116 19.86 -1.32 -5.67
CA CYS A 116 20.90 -2.07 -5.00
C CYS A 116 20.45 -2.61 -3.63
N GLN A 117 21.24 -3.50 -3.05
CA GLN A 117 21.03 -4.08 -1.72
C GLN A 117 20.79 -3.03 -0.63
N THR A 118 21.60 -1.96 -0.62
CA THR A 118 21.50 -0.88 0.37
C THR A 118 20.13 -0.20 0.29
N ASP A 119 19.58 0.00 -0.91
CA ASP A 119 18.24 0.57 -1.08
C ASP A 119 17.19 -0.34 -0.44
N VAL A 120 17.27 -1.66 -0.68
CA VAL A 120 16.32 -2.64 -0.13
C VAL A 120 16.35 -2.62 1.40
N VAL A 121 17.53 -2.71 2.00
CA VAL A 121 17.70 -2.68 3.45
C VAL A 121 17.18 -1.37 4.05
N THR A 122 17.53 -0.23 3.43
CA THR A 122 17.11 1.10 3.91
C THR A 122 15.58 1.25 3.83
N ALA A 123 14.95 0.79 2.74
CA ALA A 123 13.50 0.84 2.58
C ALA A 123 12.78 0.00 3.64
N VAL A 124 13.26 -1.23 3.91
CA VAL A 124 12.69 -2.10 4.94
C VAL A 124 12.79 -1.48 6.33
N GLN A 125 13.95 -0.91 6.68
CA GLN A 125 14.13 -0.23 7.96
C GLN A 125 13.23 1.01 8.11
N ALA A 126 13.11 1.81 7.04
CA ALA A 126 12.21 2.96 7.04
C ALA A 126 10.75 2.54 7.22
N LEU A 127 10.30 1.51 6.50
CA LEU A 127 8.94 0.98 6.63
C LEU A 127 8.65 0.37 8.01
N ARG A 128 9.64 -0.25 8.65
CA ARG A 128 9.51 -0.76 10.03
C ARG A 128 9.07 0.34 11.00
N SER A 129 9.55 1.57 10.81
CA SER A 129 9.20 2.71 11.68
C SER A 129 7.71 3.13 11.61
N LEU A 130 6.96 2.64 10.61
CA LEU A 130 5.51 2.86 10.45
C LEU A 130 4.66 1.80 11.18
N ASN A 131 5.29 0.97 12.02
CA ASN A 131 4.70 -0.14 12.76
C ASN A 131 3.79 -1.03 11.89
N PRO A 132 4.31 -1.63 10.80
CA PRO A 132 3.52 -2.51 9.97
C PRO A 132 3.27 -3.84 10.68
N SER A 133 2.16 -4.48 10.33
CA SER A 133 1.86 -5.86 10.72
C SER A 133 2.70 -6.88 9.95
N GLY A 134 3.29 -6.47 8.83
CA GLY A 134 4.18 -7.28 8.02
C GLY A 134 4.90 -6.49 6.93
N ILE A 135 6.05 -7.01 6.50
CA ILE A 135 6.75 -6.56 5.30
C ILE A 135 6.94 -7.79 4.41
N ALA A 136 6.56 -7.68 3.16
CA ALA A 136 6.66 -8.74 2.17
C ALA A 136 7.38 -8.27 0.90
N PHE A 137 7.84 -9.23 0.12
CA PHE A 137 8.44 -8.97 -1.19
C PHE A 137 7.60 -9.61 -2.28
N TYR A 138 7.36 -8.84 -3.34
CA TYR A 138 6.64 -9.30 -4.51
C TYR A 138 7.58 -9.59 -5.69
N ASN A 139 7.10 -10.61 -6.41
CA ASN A 139 7.52 -11.14 -7.68
C ASN A 139 8.82 -11.93 -7.68
N TYR A 140 8.95 -12.85 -6.72
CA TYR A 140 10.02 -13.86 -6.63
C TYR A 140 10.36 -14.54 -7.97
N GLY A 141 9.39 -14.73 -8.87
CA GLY A 141 9.62 -15.33 -10.19
C GLY A 141 10.54 -14.52 -11.13
N PHE A 142 10.77 -13.23 -10.87
CA PHE A 142 11.66 -12.37 -11.67
C PHE A 142 12.94 -12.00 -10.92
N LEU A 143 13.09 -12.43 -9.67
CA LEU A 143 14.27 -12.12 -8.87
C LEU A 143 15.43 -13.03 -9.29
N ARG A 144 16.63 -12.46 -9.42
CA ARG A 144 17.85 -13.25 -9.54
C ARG A 144 18.33 -13.59 -8.13
N GLU A 145 19.26 -14.54 -8.04
CA GLU A 145 19.85 -14.98 -6.78
C GLU A 145 20.33 -13.81 -5.91
N ALA A 146 21.04 -12.84 -6.50
CA ALA A 146 21.50 -11.65 -5.79
C ALA A 146 20.35 -10.85 -5.12
N GLN A 147 19.16 -10.77 -5.73
CA GLN A 147 18.01 -10.09 -5.09
C GLN A 147 17.42 -10.91 -3.95
N LEU A 148 17.52 -12.24 -3.98
CA LEU A 148 17.12 -13.08 -2.86
C LEU A 148 18.06 -12.85 -1.66
N ASP A 149 19.36 -12.68 -1.91
CA ASP A 149 20.32 -12.30 -0.88
C ASP A 149 19.95 -10.94 -0.27
N TRP A 150 19.59 -9.95 -1.10
CA TRP A 150 19.16 -8.63 -0.60
C TRP A 150 17.92 -8.73 0.30
N VAL A 151 16.96 -9.60 -0.05
CA VAL A 151 15.77 -9.86 0.77
C VAL A 151 16.15 -10.50 2.10
N GLN A 152 17.06 -11.48 2.09
CA GLN A 152 17.58 -12.11 3.30
C GLN A 152 18.23 -11.08 4.22
N ASP A 153 19.13 -10.24 3.68
CA ASP A 153 19.83 -9.22 4.46
C ASP A 153 18.88 -8.16 5.01
N ALA A 154 17.87 -7.77 4.25
CA ALA A 154 16.86 -6.83 4.71
C ALA A 154 16.06 -7.39 5.89
N PHE A 155 15.64 -8.66 5.84
CA PHE A 155 14.95 -9.30 6.97
C PHE A 155 15.85 -9.52 8.18
N ALA A 156 17.14 -9.80 7.99
CA ALA A 156 18.09 -9.90 9.09
C ALA A 156 18.20 -8.59 9.90
N THR A 157 17.89 -7.43 9.30
CA THR A 157 17.83 -6.15 10.04
C THR A 157 16.58 -5.98 10.90
N LEU A 158 15.56 -6.83 10.71
CA LEU A 158 14.34 -6.83 11.52
C LEU A 158 14.48 -7.70 12.78
N ASP A 159 15.43 -8.64 12.79
CA ASP A 159 15.74 -9.51 13.93
C ASP A 159 16.44 -8.72 15.05
N GLY A 160 15.64 -8.03 15.87
CA GLY A 160 16.09 -7.25 17.03
C GLY A 160 14.89 -6.57 17.72
N PRO A 161 15.02 -6.12 18.99
CA PRO A 161 13.93 -5.42 19.67
C PRO A 161 13.50 -4.19 18.86
N ALA A 162 12.17 -4.01 18.76
CA ALA A 162 11.56 -2.85 18.09
C ALA A 162 11.79 -1.55 18.86
#